data_AF-A0A1K0FBM5-F1
#
_entry.id   AF-A0A1K0FBM5-F1
#
_cell.length_a   1.000
_cell.length_b   1.000
_cell.length_c   1.000
_cell.angle_alpha   90.00
_cell.angle_beta   90.00
_cell.angle_gamma   90.00
#
_symmetry.space_group_name_H-M   'P 1'
#
loop_
_entity.id
_entity.type
_entity.pdbx_description
1 polymer ?
#
loop_
_entity_poly.entity_id
_entity_poly.type
_entity_poly.pdbx_seq_one_letter_code
_entity_poly.pdbx_strand_id
1 'polypeptide(L)'
;MAACGDDSSSDKVVVYTCCKQEDLDKEYKPGETLTLHWVPEEKEGQPGTETMELTALMVGPVGADTASGASMGVRIPAQPVKVSGSPGAPPVSKILIPRDAAPGNYTVSHTRRGGGANVTGDAVIKVVAGG
;
A
#
# COMPACT_ATOMS: atom_id res chain seq x y z
N MET A 1 8.48 -31.27 -40.65
CA MET A 1 9.59 -30.83 -39.77
C MET A 1 9.03 -29.80 -38.80
N ALA A 2 9.42 -29.94 -37.54
CA ALA A 2 8.74 -29.47 -36.33
C ALA A 2 8.71 -27.95 -36.16
N ALA A 3 7.81 -27.53 -35.27
CA ALA A 3 7.41 -26.18 -34.90
C ALA A 3 8.51 -25.30 -34.28
N CYS A 4 8.36 -23.99 -34.46
CA CYS A 4 8.54 -23.01 -33.39
C CYS A 4 7.51 -21.89 -33.63
N GLY A 5 6.37 -22.03 -32.96
CA GLY A 5 5.54 -20.86 -32.71
C GLY A 5 6.35 -19.97 -31.78
N ASP A 6 6.93 -18.90 -32.31
CA ASP A 6 7.23 -17.71 -31.53
C ASP A 6 5.87 -17.09 -31.17
N ASP A 7 5.15 -17.76 -30.28
CA ASP A 7 4.15 -17.12 -29.45
C ASP A 7 4.96 -16.23 -28.52
N SER A 8 5.31 -15.05 -29.03
CA SER A 8 5.74 -13.92 -28.23
C SER A 8 4.53 -13.46 -27.41
N SER A 9 3.99 -14.34 -26.57
CA SER A 9 3.14 -13.94 -25.47
C SER A 9 4.05 -13.12 -24.58
N SER A 10 3.98 -11.80 -24.71
CA SER A 10 4.27 -10.93 -23.58
C SER A 10 3.31 -11.39 -22.49
N ASP A 11 3.75 -12.37 -21.70
CA ASP A 11 3.00 -12.82 -20.56
C ASP A 11 2.71 -11.59 -19.72
N LYS A 12 1.43 -11.40 -19.39
CA LYS A 12 1.01 -10.27 -18.56
C LYS A 12 0.90 -10.77 -17.13
N VAL A 13 1.64 -10.11 -16.24
CA VAL A 13 1.51 -10.27 -14.80
C VAL A 13 0.60 -9.17 -14.25
N VAL A 14 -0.28 -9.55 -13.33
CA VAL A 14 -1.03 -8.58 -12.54
C VAL A 14 -0.16 -8.16 -11.37
N VAL A 15 0.28 -6.92 -11.39
CA VAL A 15 0.96 -6.26 -10.27
C VAL A 15 0.00 -5.32 -9.58
N TYR A 16 0.25 -5.00 -8.31
CA TYR A 16 -0.63 -4.10 -7.55
C TYR A 16 0.07 -2.78 -7.26
N THR A 17 -0.54 -1.66 -7.55
CA THR A 17 -0.03 -0.34 -7.16
C THR A 17 -0.88 0.22 -6.03
N CYS A 18 -0.23 0.89 -5.10
CA CYS A 18 -0.95 1.56 -4.03
C CYS A 18 -1.29 2.98 -4.48
N CYS A 19 -2.45 3.51 -4.15
CA CYS A 19 -3.71 2.88 -3.73
C CYS A 19 -4.79 3.75 -4.39
N LYS A 20 -6.08 3.47 -4.21
CA LYS A 20 -7.09 4.41 -4.67
C LYS A 20 -6.86 5.79 -4.04
N GLN A 21 -6.80 6.83 -4.88
CA GLN A 21 -6.69 8.23 -4.44
C GLN A 21 -7.81 8.58 -3.44
N GLU A 22 -9.00 7.99 -3.61
CA GLU A 22 -10.16 8.14 -2.73
C GLU A 22 -9.86 7.73 -1.28
N ASP A 23 -9.05 6.69 -1.07
CA ASP A 23 -8.65 6.26 0.28
C ASP A 23 -7.63 7.22 0.91
N LEU A 24 -6.92 8.00 0.10
CA LEU A 24 -5.89 8.93 0.58
C LEU A 24 -6.45 10.32 0.86
N ASP A 25 -7.39 10.77 0.02
CA ASP A 25 -8.08 12.06 0.14
C ASP A 25 -9.13 12.05 1.28
N LYS A 26 -9.55 10.85 1.71
CA LYS A 26 -10.48 10.70 2.82
C LYS A 26 -9.89 11.19 4.14
N GLU A 27 -10.71 11.93 4.88
CA GLU A 27 -10.40 12.33 6.26
C GLU A 27 -10.75 11.18 7.22
N TYR A 28 -9.75 10.73 7.98
CA TYR A 28 -9.91 9.67 8.97
C TYR A 28 -9.97 10.23 10.38
N LYS A 29 -10.60 9.48 11.29
CA LYS A 29 -10.65 9.81 12.71
C LYS A 29 -9.80 8.85 13.54
N PRO A 30 -9.28 9.30 14.70
CA PRO A 30 -8.66 8.40 15.66
C PRO A 30 -9.63 7.28 16.06
N GLY A 31 -9.18 6.03 16.02
CA GLY A 31 -10.01 4.84 16.23
C GLY A 31 -10.69 4.28 14.98
N GLU A 32 -10.58 4.96 13.84
CA GLU A 32 -11.06 4.44 12.56
C GLU A 32 -10.04 3.50 11.91
N THR A 33 -10.50 2.62 11.03
CA THR A 33 -9.63 1.74 10.24
C THR A 33 -9.44 2.33 8.85
N LEU A 34 -8.23 2.82 8.57
CA LEU A 34 -7.79 3.15 7.22
C LEU A 34 -7.77 1.86 6.39
N THR A 35 -8.48 1.87 5.27
CA THR A 35 -8.50 0.75 4.31
C THR A 35 -7.89 1.24 3.02
N LEU A 36 -6.77 0.66 2.64
CA LEU A 36 -6.02 0.97 1.44
C LEU A 36 -6.37 -0.04 0.37
N HIS A 37 -7.07 0.38 -0.68
CA HIS A 37 -7.38 -0.46 -1.82
C HIS A 37 -6.24 -0.43 -2.83
N TRP A 38 -5.63 -1.59 -3.04
CA TRP A 38 -4.59 -1.74 -4.05
C TRP A 38 -5.24 -1.87 -5.43
N VAL A 39 -4.69 -1.15 -6.40
CA VAL A 39 -5.20 -1.14 -7.77
C VAL A 39 -4.40 -2.18 -8.57
N PRO A 40 -5.06 -3.17 -9.20
CA PRO A 40 -4.37 -4.10 -10.10
C PRO A 40 -3.99 -3.37 -11.39
N GLU A 41 -2.73 -3.51 -11.78
CA GLU A 41 -2.16 -3.07 -13.05
C GLU A 41 -1.55 -4.28 -13.77
N GLU A 42 -1.84 -4.40 -15.06
CA GLU A 42 -1.19 -5.41 -15.90
C GLU A 42 0.17 -4.87 -16.37
N LYS A 43 1.24 -5.62 -16.07
CA LYS A 43 2.57 -5.34 -16.61
C LYS A 43 3.08 -6.52 -17.42
N GLU A 44 3.94 -6.24 -18.38
CA GLU A 44 4.72 -7.26 -19.06
C GLU A 44 5.71 -7.89 -18.07
N GLY A 45 5.69 -9.21 -17.97
CA GLY A 45 6.55 -9.97 -17.07
C GLY A 45 6.18 -11.45 -17.06
N GLN A 46 7.09 -12.30 -16.63
CA GLN A 46 6.81 -13.72 -16.60
C GLN A 46 5.71 -14.03 -15.57
N PRO A 47 4.69 -14.84 -15.90
CA PRO A 47 3.61 -15.20 -15.00
C PRO A 47 4.17 -16.18 -13.99
N GLY A 48 4.87 -15.65 -13.00
CA GLY A 48 5.35 -16.41 -11.87
C GLY A 48 4.17 -16.77 -10.98
N THR A 49 4.21 -17.96 -10.40
CA THR A 49 3.48 -18.30 -9.16
C THR A 49 4.01 -17.51 -7.95
N GLU A 50 4.64 -16.35 -8.20
CA GLU A 50 5.28 -15.53 -7.21
C GLU A 50 4.21 -14.94 -6.29
N THR A 51 4.39 -15.18 -5.00
CA THR A 51 3.59 -14.53 -3.97
C THR A 51 4.09 -13.10 -3.82
N MET A 52 3.20 -12.12 -3.98
CA MET A 52 3.49 -10.73 -3.70
C MET A 52 3.10 -10.41 -2.27
N GLU A 53 3.98 -9.72 -1.56
CA GLU A 53 3.74 -9.20 -0.22
C GLU A 53 3.55 -7.69 -0.30
N LEU A 54 2.38 -7.25 0.13
CA LEU A 54 1.97 -5.86 0.18
C LEU A 54 2.00 -5.42 1.63
N THR A 55 2.87 -4.45 1.92
CA THR A 55 3.03 -3.88 3.24
C THR A 55 2.73 -2.39 3.19
N ALA A 56 2.18 -1.86 4.26
CA ALA A 56 1.99 -0.43 4.43
C ALA A 56 2.36 -0.04 5.86
N LEU A 57 2.89 1.16 6.02
CA LEU A 57 3.35 1.71 7.29
C LEU A 57 2.91 3.16 7.34
N MET A 58 2.03 3.46 8.30
CA MET A 58 1.59 4.82 8.56
C MET A 58 2.50 5.45 9.62
N VAL A 59 2.91 6.69 9.40
CA VAL A 59 3.82 7.46 10.25
C VAL A 59 3.29 8.88 10.39
N GLY A 60 3.09 9.36 11.62
CA GLY A 60 2.67 10.76 11.83
C GLY A 60 2.33 11.11 13.28
N PRO A 61 1.76 12.29 13.55
CA PRO A 61 1.52 13.35 12.59
C PRO A 61 2.81 14.04 12.11
N VAL A 62 2.88 14.32 10.81
CA VAL A 62 3.93 15.09 10.14
C VAL A 62 3.66 16.58 10.36
N GLY A 63 4.65 17.30 10.86
CA GLY A 63 4.53 18.74 11.15
C GLY A 63 4.05 19.09 12.57
N ALA A 64 3.94 18.12 13.48
CA ALA A 64 3.89 18.45 14.90
C ALA A 64 5.23 19.07 15.30
N ASP A 65 5.18 20.34 15.72
CA ASP A 65 6.31 21.21 16.08
C ASP A 65 7.43 20.42 16.78
N THR A 66 8.53 20.19 16.06
CA THR A 66 9.72 19.49 16.55
C THR A 66 10.61 20.46 17.34
N ALA A 67 10.07 21.15 18.34
CA ALA A 67 10.89 21.92 19.27
C ALA A 67 11.74 21.03 20.21
N SER A 68 11.63 19.70 20.10
CA SER A 68 12.32 18.76 20.99
C SER A 68 12.80 17.51 20.26
N GLY A 69 13.47 17.64 19.11
CA GLY A 69 14.47 16.67 18.58
C GLY A 69 14.11 15.18 18.44
N ALA A 70 12.86 14.79 18.70
CA ALA A 70 12.46 13.40 18.89
C ALA A 70 10.98 13.21 18.51
N SER A 71 10.52 13.79 17.40
CA SER A 71 9.21 13.43 16.85
C SER A 71 9.37 12.19 15.99
N MET A 72 9.66 11.04 16.60
CA MET A 72 9.27 9.77 16.00
C MET A 72 7.74 9.76 16.02
N GLY A 73 7.11 10.32 14.98
CA GLY A 73 5.67 10.19 14.77
C GLY A 73 5.26 8.73 14.95
N VAL A 74 4.07 8.50 15.52
CA VAL A 74 3.56 7.16 15.78
C VAL A 74 3.66 6.32 14.51
N ARG A 75 4.33 5.17 14.62
CA ARG A 75 4.52 4.22 13.52
C ARG A 75 3.51 3.11 13.66
N ILE A 76 2.57 3.05 12.74
CA ILE A 76 1.46 2.10 12.76
C ILE A 76 1.61 1.21 11.53
N PRO A 77 2.18 -0.01 11.69
CA PRO A 77 2.27 -0.94 10.59
C PRO A 77 0.87 -1.46 10.22
N ALA A 78 0.59 -1.52 8.92
CA ALA A 78 -0.55 -2.22 8.37
C ALA A 78 -0.37 -3.73 8.53
N GLN A 79 -1.48 -4.46 8.48
CA GLN A 79 -1.39 -5.91 8.30
C GLN A 79 -0.80 -6.22 6.90
N PRO A 80 0.30 -7.00 6.84
CA PRO A 80 0.88 -7.39 5.56
C PRO A 80 -0.11 -8.30 4.82
N VAL A 81 -0.37 -7.98 3.56
CA VAL A 81 -1.27 -8.73 2.70
C VAL A 81 -0.44 -9.54 1.71
N LYS A 82 -0.58 -10.86 1.75
CA LYS A 82 0.06 -11.75 0.78
C LYS A 82 -0.96 -12.10 -0.28
N VAL A 83 -0.62 -11.80 -1.53
CA VAL A 83 -1.42 -12.18 -2.69
C VAL A 83 -0.63 -13.11 -3.57
N SER A 84 -1.27 -14.19 -3.98
CA SER A 84 -0.77 -15.07 -5.03
C SER A 84 -1.15 -14.43 -6.36
N GLY A 85 -0.27 -14.42 -7.36
CA GLY A 85 -0.42 -13.73 -8.66
C GLY A 85 -1.61 -14.12 -9.55
N SER A 86 -2.66 -14.72 -9.00
CA SER A 86 -3.93 -14.92 -9.68
C SER A 86 -4.74 -13.61 -9.67
N PRO A 87 -5.43 -13.26 -10.78
CA PRO A 87 -6.35 -12.11 -10.85
C PRO A 87 -7.60 -12.40 -10.00
N GLY A 88 -7.44 -12.34 -8.68
CA GLY A 88 -8.51 -12.40 -7.71
C GLY A 88 -9.03 -11.01 -7.35
N ALA A 89 -9.76 -10.93 -6.24
CA ALA A 89 -10.20 -9.65 -5.69
C ALA A 89 -8.98 -8.75 -5.36
N PRO A 90 -9.09 -7.42 -5.58
CA PRO A 90 -8.01 -6.50 -5.22
C PRO A 90 -7.74 -6.61 -3.71
N PRO A 91 -6.47 -6.83 -3.31
CA PRO A 91 -6.12 -6.87 -1.91
C PRO A 91 -6.37 -5.51 -1.27
N VAL A 92 -6.70 -5.54 0.02
CA VAL A 92 -6.89 -4.33 0.83
C VAL A 92 -6.00 -4.41 2.06
N SER A 93 -5.20 -3.37 2.29
CA SER A 93 -4.41 -3.24 3.51
C SER A 93 -5.20 -2.43 4.53
N LYS A 94 -5.36 -2.96 5.74
CA LYS A 94 -6.07 -2.28 6.82
C LYS A 94 -5.08 -1.78 7.86
N ILE A 95 -5.22 -0.52 8.25
CA ILE A 95 -4.42 0.14 9.27
C ILE A 95 -5.38 0.67 10.33
N LEU A 96 -5.29 0.15 11.54
CA LEU A 96 -6.08 0.65 12.66
C LEU A 96 -5.42 1.93 13.19
N ILE A 97 -6.09 3.07 13.01
CA ILE A 97 -5.62 4.33 13.56
C ILE A 97 -5.92 4.28 15.07
N PRO A 98 -4.91 4.42 15.95
CA PRO A 98 -5.13 4.38 17.38
C PRO A 98 -6.07 5.53 17.79
N ARG A 99 -6.87 5.31 18.84
CA ARG A 99 -7.76 6.37 19.38
C ARG A 99 -6.99 7.55 19.98
N ASP A 100 -5.73 7.32 20.33
CA ASP A 100 -4.80 8.33 20.82
C ASP A 100 -4.07 9.07 19.67
N ALA A 101 -4.37 8.74 18.41
CA ALA A 101 -3.75 9.41 17.27
C ALA A 101 -4.08 10.90 17.29
N ALA A 102 -3.04 11.72 17.39
CA ALA A 102 -3.17 13.16 17.28
C ALA A 102 -3.69 13.54 15.88
N PRO A 103 -4.60 14.50 15.75
CA PRO A 103 -5.02 14.99 14.45
C PRO A 103 -3.86 15.64 13.71
N GLY A 104 -3.77 15.42 12.40
CA GLY A 104 -2.70 15.92 11.56
C GLY A 104 -2.55 15.12 10.27
N ASN A 105 -1.50 15.43 9.51
CA ASN A 105 -1.16 14.69 8.29
C ASN A 105 -0.30 13.48 8.66
N TYR A 106 -0.60 12.31 8.11
CA TYR A 106 0.18 11.09 8.33
C TYR A 106 0.69 10.58 6.99
N THR A 107 1.97 10.24 6.93
CA THR A 107 2.57 9.62 5.76
C THR A 107 2.36 8.11 5.82
N VAL A 108 1.78 7.55 4.77
CA VAL A 108 1.60 6.12 4.56
C VAL A 108 2.64 5.66 3.53
N SER A 109 3.70 5.04 4.01
CA SER A 109 4.69 4.37 3.15
C SER A 109 4.16 2.97 2.81
N HIS A 110 4.07 2.65 1.54
CA HIS A 110 3.64 1.35 1.05
C HIS A 110 4.78 0.67 0.30
N THR A 111 4.88 -0.64 0.42
CA THR A 111 5.92 -1.44 -0.23
C THR A 111 5.29 -2.71 -0.77
N ARG A 112 5.41 -2.88 -2.09
CA ARG A 112 5.15 -4.12 -2.79
C ARG A 112 6.46 -4.86 -3.00
N ARG A 113 6.53 -6.08 -2.49
CA ARG A 113 7.62 -7.03 -2.71
C ARG A 113 7.10 -8.22 -3.51
N GLY A 114 7.62 -8.44 -4.71
CA GLY A 114 7.28 -9.59 -5.57
C GLY A 114 6.86 -9.19 -6.99
N GLY A 115 6.83 -10.16 -7.91
CA GLY A 115 6.57 -9.93 -9.34
C GLY A 115 7.76 -9.31 -10.05
N GLY A 116 8.97 -9.81 -9.77
CA GLY A 116 10.22 -9.37 -10.38
C GLY A 116 10.78 -8.01 -9.91
N ALA A 117 10.05 -7.20 -9.16
CA ALA A 117 10.53 -5.90 -8.67
C ALA A 117 9.95 -5.51 -7.30
N ASN A 118 10.78 -4.81 -6.50
CA ASN A 118 10.31 -4.13 -5.29
C ASN A 118 9.88 -2.70 -5.64
N VAL A 119 8.64 -2.36 -5.36
CA VAL A 119 8.10 -1.01 -5.57
C VAL A 119 7.71 -0.43 -4.22
N THR A 120 8.30 0.71 -3.89
CA THR A 120 7.99 1.49 -2.70
C THR A 120 7.38 2.80 -3.13
N GLY A 121 6.41 3.29 -2.37
CA GLY A 121 5.92 4.65 -2.53
C GLY A 121 5.40 5.19 -1.21
N ASP A 122 5.12 6.47 -1.21
CA ASP A 122 4.62 7.21 -0.07
C ASP A 122 3.37 7.98 -0.47
N ALA A 123 2.43 8.02 0.45
CA ALA A 123 1.18 8.76 0.34
C ALA A 123 0.97 9.55 1.63
N VAL A 124 0.15 10.58 1.60
CA VAL A 124 -0.21 11.34 2.80
C VAL A 124 -1.72 11.26 2.98
N ILE A 125 -2.15 10.96 4.20
CA ILE A 125 -3.55 11.00 4.60
C ILE A 125 -3.77 12.04 5.68
N LYS A 126 -5.01 12.48 5.84
CA LYS A 126 -5.38 13.45 6.87
C LYS A 126 -6.19 12.77 7.97
N VAL A 127 -5.70 12.89 9.20
CA VAL A 127 -6.45 12.49 10.40
C VAL A 127 -7.02 13.74 11.04
N VAL A 128 -8.34 13.83 11.13
CA VAL A 128 -9.05 14.92 11.78
C VAL A 128 -9.37 14.57 13.22
N ALA A 129 -9.55 15.58 14.08
CA ALA A 129 -9.91 15.35 15.46
C ALA A 129 -11.25 14.61 15.52
N GLY A 130 -11.31 13.54 16.32
CA GLY A 130 -12.58 12.90 16.65
C GLY A 130 -13.40 13.86 17.50
N GLY A 131 -14.51 14.36 16.94
CA GLY A 131 -15.47 15.20 17.67
C GLY A 131 -16.19 14.44 18.78
#